data_AF-A0A8I3AQR1-F1
#
_entry.id   AF-A0A8I3AQR1-F1
#
_cell.length_a   1.000
_cell.length_b   1.000
_cell.length_c   1.000
_cell.angle_alpha   90.00
_cell.angle_beta   90.00
_cell.angle_gamma   90.00
#
_symmetry.space_group_name_H-M   'P 1'
#
loop_
_entity.id
_entity.type
_entity.pdbx_description
1 polymer ?
#
loop_
_entity_poly.entity_id
_entity_poly.type
_entity_poly.pdbx_seq_one_letter_code
_entity_poly.pdbx_strand_id
1 'polypeptide(L)'
;MVDSSIGGKTAIDTPMGKNLVGAFWQPSRIYIDLAFLETLPSREFINGMAEVIKTAAIWDENEFTALEANAPSIVAAVNQPTGPGRLSPIRDILKRIVLGSARVKAEVVSSDEREGGLRNLLNFGHSIGHAYEALLTPQLLHGEAVAIGMVKEAELARYLGVLRPSAVARLAKCISSYGLPTSLGDKRVIKLTAGKRCPVDILLQKMAVDKKNDGRKKKIVLLSAIGKTHEPRATTVKDAAIKVMLSASTLVTPGVPTKLATTVTPPGSKSISNRALILAALGEGTCRIKNLLHSDDVEFMLTAITRLGGASYAWEDAGEVLVLTGKGGQLRASSDPLYLGNAGTASRFLTTVVALCSPADVSSTVLTGNARMQVRPIGPLVDALRSNGVSIDYLGPGKSLPLRIDAAGGFAGGVIELAATVSSQYVSSILMAAPYAKEPVTLRLVGGKPISQPYIDMTLAMMKTFGFQMWTDITPRFIDAQAAVNGDVLPTSTDQP
;
A
#
# COMPACT_ATOMS: atom_id res chain seq x y z
N MET A 1 -15.16 -8.04 22.25
CA MET A 1 -14.25 -7.08 22.91
C MET A 1 -14.35 -5.70 22.28
N VAL A 2 -14.01 -5.55 21.00
CA VAL A 2 -13.91 -4.22 20.35
C VAL A 2 -15.22 -3.67 19.81
N ASP A 3 -16.22 -4.53 19.57
CA ASP A 3 -17.48 -4.13 18.95
C ASP A 3 -18.70 -4.80 19.62
N SER A 4 -18.95 -6.09 19.37
CA SER A 4 -20.24 -6.76 19.65
C SER A 4 -20.77 -6.64 21.08
N SER A 5 -19.89 -6.69 22.09
CA SER A 5 -20.27 -6.65 23.50
C SER A 5 -20.73 -5.27 23.98
N ILE A 6 -20.48 -4.21 23.22
CA ILE A 6 -20.73 -2.82 23.62
C ILE A 6 -21.95 -2.28 22.87
N GLY A 7 -22.87 -1.66 23.62
CA GLY A 7 -23.99 -0.89 23.12
C GLY A 7 -25.34 -1.61 23.01
N GLY A 8 -25.45 -2.81 23.60
CA GLY A 8 -26.73 -3.42 23.93
C GLY A 8 -27.60 -3.86 22.75
N LYS A 9 -27.06 -3.98 21.53
CA LYS A 9 -27.83 -4.45 20.38
C LYS A 9 -27.86 -5.98 20.40
N THR A 10 -29.00 -6.56 20.76
CA THR A 10 -29.22 -8.01 20.73
C THR A 10 -30.16 -8.35 19.57
N ALA A 11 -29.87 -9.43 18.84
CA ALA A 11 -30.69 -9.80 17.69
C ALA A 11 -30.51 -11.28 17.33
N ILE A 12 -31.45 -11.78 16.54
CA ILE A 12 -31.42 -13.08 15.88
C ILE A 12 -31.53 -12.91 14.37
N ASP A 13 -30.95 -13.86 13.65
CA ASP A 13 -31.07 -13.97 12.20
C ASP A 13 -32.41 -14.64 11.83
N THR A 14 -32.90 -14.33 10.63
CA THR A 14 -34.03 -15.03 10.01
C THR A 14 -33.63 -15.46 8.60
N PRO A 15 -34.39 -16.35 7.91
CA PRO A 15 -34.10 -16.68 6.51
C PRO A 15 -34.06 -15.45 5.57
N MET A 16 -34.69 -14.34 5.98
CA MET A 16 -34.69 -13.11 5.20
C MET A 16 -33.39 -12.31 5.32
N GLY A 17 -32.64 -12.41 6.42
CA GLY A 17 -31.39 -11.70 6.59
C GLY A 17 -30.89 -11.57 8.03
N LYS A 18 -29.84 -10.76 8.17
CA LYS A 18 -29.06 -10.57 9.40
C LYS A 18 -29.79 -9.69 10.42
N ASN A 19 -29.84 -10.16 11.68
CA ASN A 19 -30.21 -9.36 12.84
C ASN A 19 -31.56 -8.63 12.68
N LEU A 20 -32.57 -9.25 12.05
CA LEU A 20 -33.82 -8.58 11.69
C LEU A 20 -34.82 -8.49 12.85
N VAL A 21 -34.72 -9.39 13.84
CA VAL A 21 -35.54 -9.38 15.05
C VAL A 21 -34.61 -9.24 16.25
N GLY A 22 -34.90 -8.31 17.17
CA GLY A 22 -33.99 -8.03 18.28
C GLY A 22 -34.48 -6.93 19.22
N ALA A 23 -33.62 -6.53 20.14
CA ALA A 23 -33.88 -5.48 21.12
C ALA A 23 -32.63 -4.63 21.39
N PHE A 24 -32.85 -3.42 21.90
CA PHE A 24 -31.81 -2.64 22.57
C PHE A 24 -31.90 -2.94 24.07
N TRP A 25 -30.94 -3.70 24.59
CA TRP A 25 -30.84 -4.11 25.99
C TRP A 25 -29.40 -3.94 26.47
N GLN A 26 -29.13 -2.91 27.26
CA GLN A 26 -27.78 -2.65 27.78
C GLN A 26 -27.39 -3.70 28.83
N PRO A 27 -26.18 -4.26 28.76
CA PRO A 27 -25.68 -5.14 29.82
C PRO A 27 -25.33 -4.31 31.06
N SER A 28 -25.62 -4.84 32.26
CA SER A 28 -25.23 -4.17 33.52
C SER A 28 -23.71 -4.05 33.66
N ARG A 29 -22.94 -4.97 33.05
CA ARG A 29 -21.47 -5.02 33.08
C ARG A 29 -20.95 -5.60 31.76
N ILE A 30 -19.78 -5.11 31.34
CA ILE A 30 -18.99 -5.67 30.24
C ILE A 30 -17.59 -5.94 30.78
N TYR A 31 -17.21 -7.20 30.88
CA TYR A 31 -15.87 -7.61 31.33
C TYR A 31 -15.03 -7.99 30.12
N ILE A 32 -13.97 -7.21 29.86
CA ILE A 32 -13.04 -7.44 28.75
C ILE A 32 -11.73 -7.95 29.33
N ASP A 33 -11.59 -9.27 29.40
CA ASP A 33 -10.34 -9.93 29.75
C ASP A 33 -9.56 -10.29 28.48
N LEU A 34 -8.41 -9.64 28.28
CA LEU A 34 -7.55 -9.87 27.11
C LEU A 34 -6.95 -11.27 27.08
N ALA A 35 -6.90 -12.00 28.20
CA ALA A 35 -6.37 -13.36 28.26
C ALA A 35 -7.15 -14.32 27.35
N PHE A 36 -8.44 -14.07 27.09
CA PHE A 36 -9.23 -14.86 26.13
C PHE A 36 -8.68 -14.81 24.70
N LEU A 37 -7.87 -13.81 24.36
CA LEU A 37 -7.23 -13.75 23.04
C LEU A 37 -6.14 -14.81 22.87
N GLU A 38 -5.55 -15.37 23.94
CA GLU A 38 -4.44 -16.33 23.84
C GLU A 38 -4.85 -17.66 23.21
N THR A 39 -6.10 -18.09 23.44
CA THR A 39 -6.67 -19.33 22.91
C THR A 39 -7.54 -19.12 21.66
N LEU A 40 -7.79 -17.87 21.26
CA LEU A 40 -8.61 -17.55 20.11
C LEU A 40 -7.94 -18.02 18.79
N PRO A 41 -8.63 -18.79 17.94
CA PRO A 41 -8.09 -19.21 16.65
C PRO A 41 -7.70 -18.02 15.75
N SER A 42 -6.66 -18.18 14.95
CA SER A 42 -6.14 -17.10 14.09
C SER A 42 -7.19 -16.53 13.14
N ARG A 43 -8.09 -17.38 12.60
CA ARG A 43 -9.20 -16.94 11.74
C ARG A 43 -10.15 -15.99 12.47
N GLU A 44 -10.52 -16.29 13.72
CA GLU A 44 -11.41 -15.45 14.50
C GLU A 44 -10.75 -14.15 14.96
N PHE A 45 -9.44 -14.20 15.21
CA PHE A 45 -8.67 -12.99 15.47
C PHE A 45 -8.69 -12.05 14.26
N ILE A 46 -8.37 -12.57 13.07
CA ILE A 46 -8.39 -11.81 11.81
C ILE A 46 -9.81 -11.32 11.49
N ASN A 47 -10.83 -12.15 11.70
CA ASN A 47 -12.24 -11.79 11.59
C ASN A 47 -12.57 -10.53 12.42
N GLY A 48 -12.13 -10.48 13.68
CA GLY A 48 -12.33 -9.32 14.56
C GLY A 48 -11.58 -8.05 14.12
N MET A 49 -10.46 -8.19 13.39
CA MET A 49 -9.72 -7.02 12.88
C MET A 49 -10.51 -6.22 11.84
N ALA A 50 -11.50 -6.81 11.17
CA ALA A 50 -12.37 -6.07 10.25
C ALA A 50 -13.12 -4.94 10.98
N GLU A 51 -13.63 -5.21 12.18
CA GLU A 51 -14.32 -4.22 13.02
C GLU A 51 -13.36 -3.16 13.56
N VAL A 52 -12.13 -3.54 13.88
CA VAL A 52 -11.09 -2.59 14.30
C VAL A 52 -10.76 -1.62 13.16
N ILE A 53 -10.53 -2.15 11.96
CA ILE A 53 -10.24 -1.34 10.76
C ILE A 53 -11.41 -0.42 10.45
N LYS A 54 -12.65 -0.93 10.51
CA LYS A 54 -13.87 -0.15 10.34
C LYS A 54 -13.90 1.05 11.28
N THR A 55 -13.71 0.81 12.58
CA THR A 55 -13.78 1.87 13.60
C THR A 55 -12.71 2.94 13.36
N ALA A 56 -11.47 2.55 13.04
CA ALA A 56 -10.43 3.52 12.68
C ALA A 56 -10.78 4.29 11.38
N ALA A 57 -11.23 3.59 10.34
CA ALA A 57 -11.52 4.17 9.03
C ALA A 57 -12.61 5.25 9.07
N ILE A 58 -13.59 5.16 9.98
CA ILE A 58 -14.67 6.15 10.12
C ILE A 58 -14.33 7.29 11.09
N TRP A 59 -13.32 7.13 11.95
CA TRP A 59 -13.15 7.98 13.15
C TRP A 59 -11.75 8.59 13.33
N ASP A 60 -10.68 7.83 13.05
CA ASP A 60 -9.32 8.21 13.43
C ASP A 60 -8.27 7.72 12.42
N GLU A 61 -7.73 8.65 11.64
CA GLU A 61 -6.66 8.38 10.67
C GLU A 61 -5.33 8.00 11.34
N ASN A 62 -5.04 8.49 12.54
CA ASN A 62 -3.81 8.17 13.24
C ASN A 62 -3.82 6.72 13.72
N GLU A 63 -4.93 6.26 14.30
CA GLU A 63 -5.06 4.84 14.64
C GLU A 63 -5.07 3.98 13.37
N PHE A 64 -5.69 4.44 12.27
CA PHE A 64 -5.61 3.73 10.98
C PHE A 64 -4.16 3.57 10.50
N THR A 65 -3.36 4.62 10.59
CA THR A 65 -1.92 4.61 10.27
C THR A 65 -1.16 3.66 11.19
N ALA A 66 -1.51 3.62 12.48
CA ALA A 66 -0.94 2.67 13.41
C ALA A 66 -1.30 1.23 13.03
N LEU A 67 -2.54 0.94 12.61
CA LEU A 67 -2.94 -0.39 12.14
C LEU A 67 -2.10 -0.84 10.93
N GLU A 68 -1.87 0.05 9.96
CA GLU A 68 -1.00 -0.23 8.80
C GLU A 68 0.41 -0.65 9.25
N ALA A 69 1.03 0.12 10.15
CA ALA A 69 2.37 -0.17 10.66
C ALA A 69 2.44 -1.45 11.52
N ASN A 70 1.35 -1.80 12.22
CA ASN A 70 1.34 -2.91 13.17
C ASN A 70 0.87 -4.24 12.53
N ALA A 71 0.34 -4.22 11.31
CA ALA A 71 -0.19 -5.41 10.64
C ALA A 71 0.83 -6.56 10.53
N PRO A 72 2.10 -6.36 10.11
CA PRO A 72 3.07 -7.46 10.03
C PRO A 72 3.31 -8.15 11.37
N SER A 73 3.50 -7.38 12.44
CA SER A 73 3.75 -7.90 13.79
C SER A 73 2.53 -8.64 14.34
N ILE A 74 1.33 -8.11 14.12
CA ILE A 74 0.08 -8.75 14.56
C ILE A 74 -0.11 -10.08 13.83
N VAL A 75 -0.03 -10.08 12.49
CA VAL A 75 -0.23 -11.30 11.69
C VAL A 75 0.82 -12.36 12.01
N ALA A 76 2.08 -11.96 12.23
CA ALA A 76 3.14 -12.88 12.61
C ALA A 76 2.87 -13.57 13.97
N ALA A 77 2.44 -12.80 14.99
CA ALA A 77 2.12 -13.34 16.31
C ALA A 77 0.85 -14.21 16.30
N VAL A 78 -0.19 -13.78 15.59
CA VAL A 78 -1.49 -14.47 15.52
C VAL A 78 -1.41 -15.80 14.78
N ASN A 79 -0.47 -15.94 13.83
CA ASN A 79 -0.23 -17.19 13.11
C ASN A 79 0.64 -18.20 13.89
N GLN A 80 1.18 -17.82 15.06
CA GLN A 80 1.80 -18.80 15.96
C GLN A 80 0.74 -19.71 16.60
N PRO A 81 1.10 -20.95 16.99
CA PRO A 81 0.21 -21.84 17.72
C PRO A 81 -0.42 -21.16 18.95
N THR A 82 -1.71 -21.40 19.17
CA THR A 82 -2.45 -20.90 20.35
C THR A 82 -1.79 -21.37 21.64
N GLY A 83 -1.67 -20.48 22.62
CA GLY A 83 -1.10 -20.83 23.92
C GLY A 83 -0.64 -19.60 24.71
N PRO A 84 -0.29 -19.77 26.00
CA PRO A 84 0.17 -18.67 26.84
C PRO A 84 1.41 -18.00 26.27
N GLY A 85 1.39 -16.67 26.22
CA GLY A 85 2.54 -15.88 25.78
C GLY A 85 2.65 -15.69 24.28
N ARG A 86 1.77 -16.31 23.48
CA ARG A 86 1.67 -16.12 22.02
C ARG A 86 1.60 -14.64 21.66
N LEU A 87 0.82 -13.87 22.41
CA LEU A 87 0.55 -12.47 22.12
C LEU A 87 1.48 -11.49 22.87
N SER A 88 2.44 -11.98 23.65
CA SER A 88 3.38 -11.15 24.43
C SER A 88 4.08 -10.06 23.59
N PRO A 89 4.60 -10.35 22.37
CA PRO A 89 5.32 -9.34 21.57
C PRO A 89 4.45 -8.16 21.13
N ILE A 90 3.13 -8.32 21.16
CA ILE A 90 2.17 -7.32 20.68
C ILE A 90 1.16 -6.90 21.75
N ARG A 91 1.39 -7.24 23.02
CA ARG A 91 0.43 -7.03 24.11
C ARG A 91 -0.05 -5.57 24.23
N ASP A 92 0.88 -4.62 24.15
CA ASP A 92 0.55 -3.20 24.25
C ASP A 92 -0.22 -2.70 23.03
N ILE A 93 0.08 -3.24 21.86
CA ILE A 93 -0.65 -2.96 20.61
C ILE A 93 -2.10 -3.43 20.76
N LEU A 94 -2.32 -4.64 21.27
CA LEU A 94 -3.68 -5.17 21.49
C LEU A 94 -4.44 -4.37 22.53
N LYS A 95 -3.77 -3.98 23.62
CA LYS A 95 -4.37 -3.12 24.65
C LYS A 95 -4.80 -1.77 24.07
N ARG A 96 -3.96 -1.13 23.25
CA ARG A 96 -4.29 0.11 22.53
C ARG A 96 -5.51 -0.07 21.64
N ILE A 97 -5.50 -1.08 20.78
CA ILE A 97 -6.60 -1.39 19.84
C ILE A 97 -7.91 -1.62 20.59
N VAL A 98 -7.91 -2.45 21.62
CA VAL A 98 -9.12 -2.78 22.37
C VAL A 98 -9.66 -1.57 23.10
N LEU A 99 -8.82 -0.81 23.80
CA LEU A 99 -9.26 0.40 24.50
C LEU A 99 -9.76 1.47 23.53
N GLY A 100 -9.03 1.73 22.44
CA GLY A 100 -9.38 2.73 21.45
C GLY A 100 -10.72 2.43 20.79
N SER A 101 -10.87 1.23 20.22
CA SER A 101 -12.11 0.83 19.53
C SER A 101 -13.31 0.77 20.48
N ALA A 102 -13.12 0.26 21.70
CA ALA A 102 -14.18 0.23 22.71
C ALA A 102 -14.62 1.65 23.13
N ARG A 103 -13.69 2.60 23.30
CA ARG A 103 -14.00 3.99 23.65
C ARG A 103 -14.79 4.70 22.56
N VAL A 104 -14.37 4.57 21.29
CA VAL A 104 -15.11 5.15 20.15
C VAL A 104 -16.53 4.61 20.12
N LYS A 105 -16.70 3.29 20.25
CA LYS A 105 -18.04 2.69 20.25
C LYS A 105 -18.86 3.14 21.45
N ALA A 106 -18.28 3.22 22.65
CA ALA A 106 -18.95 3.71 23.83
C ALA A 106 -19.43 5.17 23.65
N GLU A 107 -18.58 6.05 23.13
CA GLU A 107 -18.91 7.46 22.85
C GLU A 107 -20.06 7.59 21.85
N VAL A 108 -19.98 6.87 20.72
CA VAL A 108 -21.03 6.87 19.70
C VAL A 108 -22.35 6.34 20.25
N VAL A 109 -22.31 5.25 21.02
CA VAL A 109 -23.50 4.64 21.64
C VAL A 109 -24.10 5.57 22.70
N SER A 110 -23.28 6.19 23.54
CA SER A 110 -23.75 7.16 24.54
C SER A 110 -24.43 8.36 23.89
N SER A 111 -23.94 8.77 22.72
CA SER A 111 -24.50 9.89 21.95
C SER A 111 -25.76 9.51 21.16
N ASP A 112 -25.90 8.25 20.74
CA ASP A 112 -27.00 7.77 19.90
C ASP A 112 -27.33 6.29 20.18
N GLU A 113 -27.91 6.03 21.35
CA GLU A 113 -28.17 4.66 21.80
C GLU A 113 -29.10 3.90 20.84
N ARG A 114 -30.13 4.56 20.31
CA ARG A 114 -31.18 3.90 19.51
C ARG A 114 -31.02 4.09 18.00
N GLU A 115 -29.82 4.47 17.54
CA GLU A 115 -29.47 4.52 16.12
C GLU A 115 -30.35 5.47 15.28
N GLY A 116 -30.60 6.67 15.81
CA GLY A 116 -31.31 7.75 15.10
C GLY A 116 -30.45 8.50 14.08
N GLY A 117 -29.11 8.41 14.18
CA GLY A 117 -28.20 9.13 13.29
C GLY A 117 -26.74 8.65 13.41
N LEU A 118 -25.99 9.20 14.37
CA LEU A 118 -24.55 9.00 14.51
C LEU A 118 -24.15 7.51 14.58
N ARG A 119 -24.93 6.67 15.25
CA ARG A 119 -24.63 5.24 15.39
C ARG A 119 -24.75 4.48 14.06
N ASN A 120 -25.35 5.08 13.01
CA ASN A 120 -25.29 4.55 11.66
C ASN A 120 -23.84 4.36 11.19
N LEU A 121 -22.91 5.22 11.60
CA LEU A 121 -21.51 5.17 11.16
C LEU A 121 -20.82 3.85 11.52
N LEU A 122 -21.22 3.20 12.61
CA LEU A 122 -20.71 1.89 13.02
C LEU A 122 -21.12 0.75 12.07
N ASN A 123 -21.99 1.02 11.09
CA ASN A 123 -22.36 0.11 10.02
C ASN A 123 -21.59 0.39 8.71
N PHE A 124 -20.46 1.11 8.74
CA PHE A 124 -19.59 1.19 7.57
C PHE A 124 -19.18 -0.21 7.10
N GLY A 125 -19.35 -0.47 5.81
CA GLY A 125 -19.15 -1.79 5.20
C GLY A 125 -20.26 -2.81 5.48
N HIS A 126 -21.21 -2.53 6.37
CA HIS A 126 -22.24 -3.49 6.76
C HIS A 126 -23.47 -3.49 5.86
N SER A 127 -23.74 -2.41 5.13
CA SER A 127 -24.91 -2.34 4.24
C SER A 127 -24.77 -3.34 3.11
N ILE A 128 -23.58 -3.39 2.49
CA ILE A 128 -23.23 -4.41 1.50
C ILE A 128 -22.74 -5.69 2.18
N GLY A 129 -21.97 -5.57 3.28
CA GLY A 129 -21.42 -6.71 4.02
C GLY A 129 -22.50 -7.68 4.52
N HIS A 130 -23.58 -7.20 5.16
CA HIS A 130 -24.68 -8.06 5.60
C HIS A 130 -25.44 -8.70 4.44
N ALA A 131 -25.50 -8.05 3.26
CA ALA A 131 -26.12 -8.64 2.08
C ALA A 131 -25.32 -9.84 1.58
N TYR A 132 -23.98 -9.76 1.58
CA TYR A 132 -23.11 -10.91 1.32
C TYR A 132 -23.20 -11.96 2.42
N GLU A 133 -23.12 -11.55 3.70
CA GLU A 133 -23.17 -12.45 4.85
C GLU A 133 -24.46 -13.28 4.84
N ALA A 134 -25.61 -12.68 4.57
CA ALA A 134 -26.89 -13.39 4.48
C ALA A 134 -26.92 -14.51 3.44
N LEU A 135 -26.05 -14.45 2.42
CA LEU A 135 -25.91 -15.50 1.41
C LEU A 135 -24.77 -16.47 1.71
N LEU A 136 -23.70 -16.04 2.37
CA LEU A 136 -22.46 -16.81 2.49
C LEU A 136 -22.20 -17.38 3.89
N THR A 137 -23.00 -16.97 4.88
CA THR A 137 -23.04 -17.58 6.21
C THR A 137 -23.56 -19.02 6.14
N PRO A 138 -23.10 -19.95 7.00
CA PRO A 138 -22.11 -19.76 8.07
C PRO A 138 -20.64 -19.92 7.64
N GLN A 139 -20.36 -20.25 6.38
CA GLN A 139 -19.00 -20.56 5.94
C GLN A 139 -18.10 -19.32 5.86
N LEU A 140 -18.65 -18.18 5.41
CA LEU A 140 -17.98 -16.88 5.47
C LEU A 140 -18.37 -16.18 6.78
N LEU A 141 -17.38 -15.77 7.56
CA LEU A 141 -17.59 -15.11 8.84
C LEU A 141 -18.02 -13.65 8.64
N HIS A 142 -18.60 -13.08 9.68
CA HIS A 142 -19.11 -11.71 9.69
C HIS A 142 -18.06 -10.67 9.26
N GLY A 143 -16.91 -10.62 9.94
CA GLY A 143 -15.83 -9.69 9.64
C GLY A 143 -15.20 -9.91 8.26
N GLU A 144 -15.19 -11.15 7.76
CA GLU A 144 -14.79 -11.45 6.37
C GLU A 144 -15.78 -10.83 5.36
N ALA A 145 -17.09 -10.88 5.64
CA ALA A 145 -18.11 -10.23 4.82
C ALA A 145 -18.08 -8.69 4.94
N VAL A 146 -17.86 -8.16 6.16
CA VAL A 146 -17.70 -6.72 6.42
C VAL A 146 -16.47 -6.16 5.71
N ALA A 147 -15.35 -6.91 5.66
CA ALA A 147 -14.16 -6.50 4.92
C ALA A 147 -14.45 -6.28 3.41
N ILE A 148 -15.17 -7.21 2.77
CA ILE A 148 -15.59 -7.08 1.37
C ILE A 148 -16.57 -5.92 1.23
N GLY A 149 -17.51 -5.78 2.17
CA GLY A 149 -18.48 -4.69 2.20
C GLY A 149 -17.83 -3.32 2.33
N MET A 150 -16.82 -3.14 3.19
CA MET A 150 -16.06 -1.90 3.35
C MET A 150 -15.40 -1.47 2.04
N VAL A 151 -14.78 -2.42 1.32
CA VAL A 151 -14.19 -2.13 0.00
C VAL A 151 -15.27 -1.67 -0.98
N LYS A 152 -16.41 -2.36 -1.03
CA LYS A 152 -17.51 -2.00 -1.95
C LYS A 152 -18.18 -0.66 -1.61
N GLU A 153 -18.36 -0.36 -0.33
CA GLU A 153 -18.91 0.93 0.11
C GLU A 153 -17.91 2.08 -0.13
N ALA A 154 -16.61 1.84 0.00
CA ALA A 154 -15.58 2.81 -0.39
C ALA A 154 -15.51 3.03 -1.91
N GLU A 155 -15.60 1.97 -2.72
CA GLU A 155 -15.69 2.07 -4.18
C GLU A 155 -16.94 2.84 -4.64
N LEU A 156 -18.07 2.63 -3.94
CA LEU A 156 -19.31 3.38 -4.15
C LEU A 156 -19.12 4.87 -3.81
N ALA A 157 -18.53 5.20 -2.66
CA ALA A 157 -18.22 6.57 -2.29
C ALA A 157 -17.31 7.26 -3.32
N ARG A 158 -16.31 6.54 -3.86
CA ARG A 158 -15.45 7.03 -4.95
C ARG A 158 -16.23 7.29 -6.23
N TYR A 159 -17.11 6.37 -6.64
CA TYR A 159 -17.94 6.54 -7.83
C TYR A 159 -18.89 7.74 -7.72
N LEU A 160 -19.37 8.03 -6.51
CA LEU A 160 -20.19 9.21 -6.22
C LEU A 160 -19.38 10.51 -6.12
N GLY A 161 -18.04 10.47 -6.28
CA GLY A 161 -17.17 11.64 -6.18
C GLY A 161 -16.94 12.13 -4.75
N VAL A 162 -17.25 11.32 -3.75
CA VAL A 162 -17.18 11.68 -2.32
C VAL A 162 -15.84 11.26 -1.69
N LEU A 163 -15.27 10.14 -2.15
CA LEU A 163 -14.01 9.60 -1.62
C LEU A 163 -12.92 9.61 -2.68
N ARG A 164 -11.71 10.02 -2.30
CA ARG A 164 -10.54 10.00 -3.18
C ARG A 164 -10.12 8.56 -3.52
N PRO A 165 -9.63 8.27 -4.75
CA PRO A 165 -9.19 6.93 -5.13
C PRO A 165 -8.05 6.37 -4.27
N SER A 166 -7.15 7.24 -3.79
CA SER A 166 -6.04 6.91 -2.87
C SER A 166 -6.55 6.29 -1.57
N ALA A 167 -7.58 6.86 -0.95
CA ALA A 167 -8.20 6.34 0.27
C ALA A 167 -8.83 4.95 0.06
N VAL A 168 -9.46 4.69 -1.10
CA VAL A 168 -9.98 3.36 -1.43
C VAL A 168 -8.85 2.32 -1.49
N ALA A 169 -7.77 2.66 -2.19
CA ALA A 169 -6.61 1.77 -2.31
C ALA A 169 -5.95 1.51 -0.94
N ARG A 170 -5.80 2.57 -0.13
CA ARG A 170 -5.26 2.50 1.23
C ARG A 170 -6.10 1.61 2.15
N LEU A 171 -7.43 1.78 2.13
CA LEU A 171 -8.36 0.91 2.86
C LEU A 171 -8.24 -0.56 2.45
N ALA A 172 -8.30 -0.84 1.15
CA ALA A 172 -8.19 -2.20 0.63
C ALA A 172 -6.84 -2.84 0.98
N LYS A 173 -5.75 -2.06 0.96
CA LYS A 173 -4.41 -2.53 1.32
C LYS A 173 -4.32 -2.86 2.82
N CYS A 174 -4.82 -2.00 3.70
CA CYS A 174 -4.89 -2.27 5.13
C CYS A 174 -5.72 -3.53 5.44
N ILE A 175 -6.91 -3.68 4.83
CA ILE A 175 -7.72 -4.90 4.98
C ILE A 175 -6.92 -6.14 4.55
N SER A 176 -6.28 -6.09 3.38
CA SER A 176 -5.50 -7.21 2.86
C SER A 176 -4.25 -7.51 3.70
N SER A 177 -3.62 -6.51 4.35
CA SER A 177 -2.41 -6.73 5.16
C SER A 177 -2.68 -7.50 6.45
N TYR A 178 -3.92 -7.49 6.95
CA TYR A 178 -4.39 -8.35 8.03
C TYR A 178 -4.86 -9.74 7.57
N GLY A 179 -4.80 -10.02 6.26
CA GLY A 179 -5.25 -11.29 5.69
C GLY A 179 -6.76 -11.38 5.51
N LEU A 180 -7.51 -10.28 5.58
CA LEU A 180 -8.95 -10.27 5.27
C LEU A 180 -9.21 -10.26 3.76
N PRO A 181 -10.35 -10.79 3.29
CA PRO A 181 -10.71 -10.73 1.87
C PRO A 181 -11.17 -9.31 1.47
N THR A 182 -10.76 -8.87 0.27
CA THR A 182 -11.19 -7.59 -0.32
C THR A 182 -12.19 -7.77 -1.47
N SER A 183 -12.50 -9.02 -1.84
CA SER A 183 -13.40 -9.35 -2.94
C SER A 183 -13.99 -10.75 -2.78
N LEU A 184 -15.20 -10.96 -3.33
CA LEU A 184 -15.78 -12.30 -3.50
C LEU A 184 -14.95 -13.22 -4.40
N GLY A 185 -14.09 -12.64 -5.25
CA GLY A 185 -13.16 -13.39 -6.10
C GLY A 185 -11.95 -13.97 -5.36
N ASP A 186 -11.80 -13.70 -4.05
CA ASP A 186 -10.74 -14.29 -3.24
C ASP A 186 -10.87 -15.83 -3.25
N LYS A 187 -9.77 -16.52 -3.57
CA LYS A 187 -9.74 -17.99 -3.65
C LYS A 187 -10.19 -18.66 -2.36
N ARG A 188 -9.93 -18.05 -1.20
CA ARG A 188 -10.34 -18.56 0.12
C ARG A 188 -11.85 -18.45 0.29
N VAL A 189 -12.43 -17.32 -0.11
CA VAL A 189 -13.90 -17.11 -0.10
C VAL A 189 -14.58 -18.12 -1.03
N ILE A 190 -14.08 -18.29 -2.25
CA ILE A 190 -14.61 -19.28 -3.21
C ILE A 190 -14.52 -20.69 -2.62
N LYS A 191 -13.38 -21.07 -2.03
CA LYS A 191 -13.17 -22.40 -1.44
C LYS A 191 -14.13 -22.66 -0.27
N LEU A 192 -14.24 -21.72 0.67
CA LEU A 192 -15.07 -21.86 1.87
C LEU A 192 -16.56 -21.93 1.53
N THR A 193 -17.00 -21.17 0.53
CA THR A 193 -18.42 -21.08 0.15
C THR A 193 -18.81 -22.04 -0.98
N ALA A 194 -17.91 -22.95 -1.37
CA ALA A 194 -18.09 -23.86 -2.51
C ALA A 194 -18.52 -23.13 -3.81
N GLY A 195 -18.00 -21.92 -4.03
CA GLY A 195 -18.32 -21.10 -5.20
C GLY A 195 -19.74 -20.55 -5.23
N LYS A 196 -20.42 -20.44 -4.08
CA LYS A 196 -21.78 -19.90 -3.98
C LYS A 196 -21.84 -18.49 -4.59
N ARG A 197 -22.77 -18.29 -5.52
CA ARG A 197 -22.95 -17.02 -6.22
C ARG A 197 -23.77 -16.05 -5.38
N CYS A 198 -23.48 -14.76 -5.55
CA CYS A 198 -24.23 -13.65 -4.95
C CYS A 198 -24.82 -12.76 -6.05
N PRO A 199 -25.96 -13.12 -6.67
CA PRO A 199 -26.59 -12.32 -7.72
C PRO A 199 -26.98 -10.93 -7.21
N VAL A 200 -26.76 -9.89 -8.02
CA VAL A 200 -26.97 -8.49 -7.64
C VAL A 200 -28.41 -8.22 -7.22
N ASP A 201 -29.40 -8.79 -7.92
CA ASP A 201 -30.80 -8.55 -7.57
C ASP A 201 -31.16 -9.16 -6.21
N ILE A 202 -30.57 -10.31 -5.84
CA ILE A 202 -30.74 -10.91 -4.51
C ILE A 202 -30.03 -10.07 -3.44
N LEU A 203 -28.83 -9.55 -3.73
CA LEU A 203 -28.14 -8.63 -2.82
C LEU A 203 -28.98 -7.37 -2.58
N LEU A 204 -29.56 -6.77 -3.62
CA LEU A 204 -30.44 -5.60 -3.48
C LEU A 204 -31.70 -5.92 -2.66
N GLN A 205 -32.26 -7.13 -2.78
CA GLN A 205 -33.36 -7.60 -1.91
C GLN A 205 -32.91 -7.68 -0.45
N LYS A 206 -31.72 -8.21 -0.16
CA LYS A 206 -31.16 -8.25 1.19
C LYS A 206 -30.86 -6.86 1.74
N MET A 207 -30.36 -5.95 0.90
CA MET A 207 -30.14 -4.55 1.27
C MET A 207 -31.46 -3.78 1.47
N ALA A 208 -32.58 -4.22 0.91
CA ALA A 208 -33.87 -3.56 1.07
C ALA A 208 -34.41 -3.66 2.51
N VAL A 209 -34.02 -4.69 3.26
CA VAL A 209 -34.37 -4.88 4.67
C VAL A 209 -33.28 -4.40 5.63
N ASP A 210 -32.29 -3.65 5.15
CA ASP A 210 -31.30 -3.01 6.02
C ASP A 210 -32.00 -1.98 6.94
N LYS A 211 -31.74 -2.09 8.24
CA LYS A 211 -32.39 -1.30 9.30
C LYS A 211 -32.10 0.19 9.22
N LYS A 212 -31.06 0.61 8.47
CA LYS A 212 -30.74 2.02 8.26
C LYS A 212 -31.65 2.70 7.25
N ASN A 213 -32.36 1.92 6.43
CA ASN A 213 -33.16 2.43 5.33
C ASN A 213 -34.33 3.30 5.83
N ASP A 214 -34.63 4.35 5.06
CA ASP A 214 -35.83 5.16 5.24
C ASP A 214 -36.87 4.71 4.20
N GLY A 215 -37.74 3.78 4.61
CA GLY A 215 -38.65 3.09 3.72
C GLY A 215 -37.91 2.40 2.58
N ARG A 216 -38.17 2.81 1.33
CA ARG A 216 -37.51 2.25 0.14
C ARG A 216 -36.13 2.85 -0.15
N LYS A 217 -35.74 3.92 0.53
CA LYS A 217 -34.48 4.62 0.31
C LYS A 217 -33.35 3.91 1.06
N LYS A 218 -32.44 3.28 0.31
CA LYS A 218 -31.27 2.63 0.88
C LYS A 218 -30.31 3.66 1.46
N LYS A 219 -29.85 3.44 2.70
CA LYS A 219 -28.88 4.32 3.38
C LYS A 219 -27.56 3.59 3.63
N ILE A 220 -26.45 4.18 3.20
CA ILE A 220 -25.10 3.60 3.25
C ILE A 220 -24.14 4.62 3.87
N VAL A 221 -23.20 4.16 4.69
CA VAL A 221 -22.15 5.04 5.22
C VAL A 221 -21.11 5.28 4.15
N LEU A 222 -20.87 6.55 3.80
CA LEU A 222 -19.86 6.94 2.82
C LEU A 222 -18.69 7.60 3.54
N LEU A 223 -17.48 7.11 3.32
CA LEU A 223 -16.27 7.83 3.74
C LEU A 223 -16.04 9.05 2.84
N SER A 224 -15.51 10.14 3.40
CA SER A 224 -14.99 11.28 2.62
C SER A 224 -13.45 11.29 2.60
N ALA A 225 -12.82 10.72 3.61
CA ALA A 225 -11.40 10.41 3.72
C ALA A 225 -11.21 9.27 4.73
N ILE A 226 -9.99 8.75 4.90
CA ILE A 226 -9.71 7.87 6.04
C ILE A 226 -9.87 8.69 7.33
N GLY A 227 -10.59 8.13 8.32
CA GLY A 227 -10.93 8.79 9.57
C GLY A 227 -12.11 9.78 9.46
N LYS A 228 -12.76 9.92 8.29
CA LYS A 228 -13.87 10.87 8.09
C LYS A 228 -14.99 10.28 7.24
N THR A 229 -16.22 10.59 7.65
CA THR A 229 -17.44 10.24 6.93
C THR A 229 -18.00 11.46 6.20
N HIS A 230 -18.74 11.22 5.11
CA HIS A 230 -19.35 12.27 4.29
C HIS A 230 -20.43 13.06 5.06
N GLU A 231 -21.22 12.34 5.84
CA GLU A 231 -22.22 12.88 6.75
C GLU A 231 -22.04 12.20 8.12
N PRO A 232 -22.46 12.82 9.23
CA PRO A 232 -22.44 12.20 10.56
C PRO A 232 -23.58 11.17 10.73
N ARG A 233 -23.94 10.47 9.66
CA ARG A 233 -24.97 9.42 9.54
C ARG A 233 -24.82 8.70 8.20
N ALA A 234 -25.62 7.67 7.95
CA ALA A 234 -25.66 7.04 6.63
C ALA A 234 -26.38 7.94 5.59
N THR A 235 -25.86 7.99 4.38
CA THR A 235 -26.34 8.80 3.25
C THR A 235 -27.29 7.99 2.38
N THR A 236 -28.36 8.60 1.86
CA THR A 236 -29.24 7.94 0.89
C THR A 236 -28.53 7.75 -0.45
N VAL A 237 -28.49 6.51 -0.95
CA VAL A 237 -27.89 6.17 -2.24
C VAL A 237 -28.92 5.55 -3.18
N LYS A 238 -28.89 5.95 -4.45
CA LYS A 238 -29.78 5.39 -5.48
C LYS A 238 -29.39 3.95 -5.80
N ASP A 239 -30.39 3.08 -5.96
CA ASP A 239 -30.21 1.67 -6.33
C ASP A 239 -29.37 1.49 -7.61
N ALA A 240 -29.48 2.40 -8.58
CA ALA A 240 -28.67 2.36 -9.79
C ALA A 240 -27.16 2.41 -9.50
N ALA A 241 -26.71 3.27 -8.58
CA ALA A 241 -25.30 3.38 -8.21
C ALA A 241 -24.81 2.13 -7.45
N ILE A 242 -25.65 1.59 -6.57
CA ILE A 242 -25.36 0.33 -5.85
C ILE A 242 -25.25 -0.82 -6.85
N LYS A 243 -26.16 -0.89 -7.83
CA LYS A 243 -26.16 -1.92 -8.88
C LYS A 243 -24.87 -1.86 -9.71
N VAL A 244 -24.42 -0.68 -10.11
CA VAL A 244 -23.13 -0.50 -10.81
C VAL A 244 -21.97 -1.08 -10.01
N MET A 245 -21.91 -0.85 -8.68
CA MET A 245 -20.81 -1.35 -7.85
C MET A 245 -20.82 -2.86 -7.61
N LEU A 246 -22.00 -3.46 -7.55
CA LEU A 246 -22.16 -4.90 -7.30
C LEU A 246 -22.12 -5.73 -8.59
N SER A 247 -22.41 -5.12 -9.75
CA SER A 247 -22.39 -5.78 -11.05
C SER A 247 -20.97 -6.04 -11.56
N ALA A 248 -20.74 -7.24 -12.09
CA ALA A 248 -19.47 -7.60 -12.73
C ALA A 248 -19.28 -6.99 -14.13
N SER A 249 -20.33 -6.36 -14.68
CA SER A 249 -20.34 -5.78 -16.02
C SER A 249 -21.10 -4.47 -16.01
N THR A 250 -20.72 -3.54 -16.88
CA THR A 250 -21.34 -2.21 -16.99
C THR A 250 -22.01 -2.05 -18.34
N LEU A 251 -23.29 -1.65 -18.33
CA LEU A 251 -23.95 -1.17 -19.54
C LEU A 251 -23.58 0.30 -19.75
N VAL A 252 -22.89 0.59 -20.85
CA VAL A 252 -22.51 1.95 -21.21
C VAL A 252 -23.59 2.55 -22.11
N THR A 253 -24.28 3.58 -21.63
CA THR A 253 -25.26 4.33 -22.43
C THR A 253 -24.51 5.36 -23.27
N PRO A 254 -24.62 5.33 -24.62
CA PRO A 254 -23.99 6.34 -25.46
C PRO A 254 -24.53 7.74 -25.16
N GLY A 255 -23.65 8.74 -25.13
CA GLY A 255 -24.04 10.14 -24.95
C GLY A 255 -23.11 10.87 -24.00
N VAL A 256 -22.82 12.12 -24.33
CA VAL A 256 -22.02 13.06 -23.54
C VAL A 256 -22.63 14.46 -23.70
N PRO A 257 -22.57 15.35 -22.70
CA PRO A 257 -23.07 16.72 -22.88
C PRO A 257 -22.42 17.41 -24.09
N THR A 258 -23.23 18.10 -24.91
CA THR A 258 -22.79 18.70 -26.19
C THR A 258 -21.72 19.78 -26.04
N LYS A 259 -21.59 20.36 -24.84
CA LYS A 259 -20.58 21.37 -24.49
C LYS A 259 -19.61 20.87 -23.41
N LEU A 260 -19.26 19.58 -23.40
CA LEU A 260 -18.33 19.05 -22.40
C LEU A 260 -16.91 19.58 -22.65
N ALA A 261 -16.43 20.41 -21.73
CA ALA A 261 -15.03 20.77 -21.59
C ALA A 261 -14.60 20.41 -20.16
N THR A 262 -13.71 19.42 -20.03
CA THR A 262 -13.27 18.93 -18.72
C THR A 262 -11.79 18.60 -18.73
N THR A 263 -11.13 18.78 -17.59
CA THR A 263 -9.75 18.36 -17.36
C THR A 263 -9.77 17.09 -16.53
N VAL A 264 -9.18 16.03 -17.08
CA VAL A 264 -9.01 14.76 -16.36
C VAL A 264 -7.54 14.57 -16.03
N THR A 265 -7.25 14.21 -14.78
CA THR A 265 -5.91 13.83 -14.33
C THR A 265 -5.90 12.34 -14.06
N PRO A 266 -5.30 11.52 -14.95
CA PRO A 266 -5.10 10.11 -14.67
C PRO A 266 -4.15 9.89 -13.47
N PRO A 267 -4.17 8.69 -12.85
CA PRO A 267 -3.15 8.32 -11.88
C PRO A 267 -1.74 8.50 -12.45
N GLY A 268 -0.80 8.90 -11.59
CA GLY A 268 0.61 9.07 -11.96
C GLY A 268 1.20 7.84 -12.67
N SER A 269 2.14 8.07 -13.58
CA SER A 269 2.91 6.99 -14.19
C SER A 269 3.80 6.34 -13.14
N LYS A 270 3.70 5.01 -12.97
CA LYS A 270 4.57 4.23 -12.07
C LYS A 270 6.06 4.45 -12.40
N SER A 271 6.40 4.48 -13.69
CA SER A 271 7.79 4.62 -14.15
C SER A 271 8.42 5.94 -13.73
N ILE A 272 7.66 7.04 -13.81
CA ILE A 272 8.11 8.37 -13.39
C ILE A 272 8.06 8.46 -11.86
N SER A 273 6.98 8.01 -11.23
CA SER A 273 6.80 8.04 -9.77
C SER A 273 7.94 7.34 -9.02
N ASN A 274 8.31 6.14 -9.46
CA ASN A 274 9.37 5.37 -8.84
C ASN A 274 10.75 6.04 -8.96
N ARG A 275 11.03 6.72 -10.09
CA ARG A 275 12.27 7.47 -10.31
C ARG A 275 12.31 8.76 -9.51
N ALA A 276 11.17 9.49 -9.49
CA ALA A 276 11.04 10.73 -8.74
C ALA A 276 11.33 10.49 -7.25
N LEU A 277 10.84 9.38 -6.68
CA LEU A 277 11.12 9.00 -5.31
C LEU A 277 12.62 8.80 -5.05
N ILE A 278 13.31 8.02 -5.90
CA ILE A 278 14.73 7.72 -5.72
C ILE A 278 15.58 8.98 -5.87
N LEU A 279 15.36 9.76 -6.93
CA LEU A 279 16.12 10.98 -7.17
C LEU A 279 15.89 12.02 -6.06
N ALA A 280 14.66 12.17 -5.58
CA ALA A 280 14.36 13.06 -4.46
C ALA A 280 14.97 12.57 -3.13
N ALA A 281 15.03 11.26 -2.91
CA ALA A 281 15.64 10.69 -1.71
C ALA A 281 17.16 10.85 -1.69
N LEU A 282 17.81 10.68 -2.84
CA LEU A 282 19.25 10.83 -2.97
C LEU A 282 19.69 12.30 -3.00
N GLY A 283 18.86 13.21 -3.51
CA GLY A 283 19.14 14.65 -3.52
C GLY A 283 19.32 15.27 -2.13
N GLU A 284 19.84 16.49 -2.09
CA GLU A 284 19.87 17.31 -0.89
C GLU A 284 18.68 18.27 -0.87
N GLY A 285 18.02 18.40 0.29
CA GLY A 285 16.90 19.31 0.49
C GLY A 285 15.53 18.65 0.38
N THR A 286 14.48 19.47 0.31
CA THR A 286 13.08 19.02 0.37
C THR A 286 12.40 19.10 -0.98
N CYS A 287 11.78 18.00 -1.42
CA CYS A 287 10.98 17.89 -2.62
C CYS A 287 9.52 17.57 -2.27
N ARG A 288 8.58 18.28 -2.90
CA ARG A 288 7.13 17.98 -2.82
C ARG A 288 6.68 17.31 -4.11
N ILE A 289 6.36 16.02 -4.04
CA ILE A 289 5.97 15.22 -5.20
C ILE A 289 4.44 15.12 -5.25
N LYS A 290 3.84 15.69 -6.29
CA LYS A 290 2.39 15.64 -6.55
C LYS A 290 2.05 14.60 -7.60
N ASN A 291 0.81 14.08 -7.57
CA ASN A 291 0.34 13.02 -8.47
C ASN A 291 1.28 11.80 -8.50
N LEU A 292 1.88 11.49 -7.34
CA LEU A 292 2.70 10.31 -7.16
C LEU A 292 1.78 9.08 -7.14
N LEU A 293 2.07 8.09 -7.97
CA LEU A 293 1.37 6.82 -7.86
C LEU A 293 1.86 6.06 -6.63
N HIS A 294 1.08 6.08 -5.56
CA HIS A 294 1.36 5.32 -4.34
C HIS A 294 1.14 3.81 -4.58
N SER A 295 2.16 3.19 -5.17
CA SER A 295 2.19 1.77 -5.49
C SER A 295 3.05 1.01 -4.48
N ASP A 296 2.95 -0.33 -4.47
CA ASP A 296 3.81 -1.18 -3.63
C ASP A 296 5.30 -0.86 -3.81
N ASP A 297 5.75 -0.57 -5.04
CA ASP A 297 7.13 -0.18 -5.30
C ASP A 297 7.52 1.09 -4.52
N VAL A 298 6.65 2.11 -4.51
CA VAL A 298 6.89 3.37 -3.77
C VAL A 298 6.93 3.11 -2.27
N GLU A 299 5.99 2.36 -1.73
CA GLU A 299 5.90 2.10 -0.29
C GLU A 299 7.10 1.32 0.25
N PHE A 300 7.52 0.25 -0.44
CA PHE A 300 8.69 -0.52 -0.03
C PHE A 300 9.98 0.31 -0.18
N MET A 301 10.12 1.11 -1.24
CA MET A 301 11.28 2.00 -1.39
C MET A 301 11.33 3.08 -0.32
N LEU A 302 10.20 3.72 -0.01
CA LEU A 302 10.11 4.77 1.00
C LEU A 302 10.49 4.21 2.39
N THR A 303 9.96 3.03 2.74
CA THR A 303 10.30 2.33 3.98
C THR A 303 11.78 1.98 4.03
N ALA A 304 12.32 1.40 2.95
CA ALA A 304 13.72 1.02 2.85
C ALA A 304 14.67 2.22 3.01
N ILE A 305 14.45 3.28 2.26
CA ILE A 305 15.28 4.50 2.28
C ILE A 305 15.24 5.18 3.65
N THR A 306 14.06 5.24 4.27
CA THR A 306 13.92 5.80 5.61
C THR A 306 14.72 4.99 6.64
N ARG A 307 14.68 3.65 6.54
CA ARG A 307 15.45 2.76 7.43
C ARG A 307 16.95 2.88 7.22
N LEU A 308 17.39 3.07 5.97
CA LEU A 308 18.78 3.37 5.62
C LEU A 308 19.19 4.80 6.04
N GLY A 309 18.27 5.59 6.57
CA GLY A 309 18.50 6.97 6.99
C GLY A 309 18.70 7.96 5.85
N GLY A 310 18.50 7.56 4.58
CA GLY A 310 18.80 8.37 3.40
C GLY A 310 17.80 9.51 3.15
N ALA A 311 16.59 9.41 3.67
CA ALA A 311 15.59 10.47 3.61
C ALA A 311 14.63 10.39 4.80
N SER A 312 13.96 11.51 5.10
CA SER A 312 12.74 11.54 5.91
C SER A 312 11.56 11.95 5.02
N TYR A 313 10.35 11.57 5.41
CA TYR A 313 9.16 11.91 4.65
C TYR A 313 7.97 12.27 5.54
N ALA A 314 7.05 13.03 4.95
CA ALA A 314 5.74 13.33 5.48
C ALA A 314 4.73 13.34 4.32
N TRP A 315 3.45 13.25 4.68
CA TRP A 315 2.35 13.36 3.72
C TRP A 315 1.56 14.64 4.01
N GLU A 316 1.28 15.39 2.95
CA GLU A 316 0.39 16.56 2.96
C GLU A 316 -0.88 16.24 2.15
N ASP A 317 -1.95 17.03 2.31
CA ASP A 317 -3.23 16.91 1.59
C ASP A 317 -3.80 15.48 1.58
N ALA A 318 -3.95 14.89 2.77
CA ALA A 318 -4.50 13.55 2.97
C ALA A 318 -3.82 12.45 2.10
N GLY A 319 -2.49 12.56 1.93
CA GLY A 319 -1.69 11.58 1.20
C GLY A 319 -1.49 11.88 -0.29
N GLU A 320 -1.99 12.99 -0.82
CA GLU A 320 -1.84 13.34 -2.25
C GLU A 320 -0.49 13.98 -2.57
N VAL A 321 0.22 14.50 -1.57
CA VAL A 321 1.54 15.11 -1.72
C VAL A 321 2.53 14.42 -0.80
N LEU A 322 3.54 13.79 -1.40
CA LEU A 322 4.69 13.27 -0.66
C LEU A 322 5.71 14.39 -0.47
N VAL A 323 5.97 14.77 0.78
CA VAL A 323 7.07 15.66 1.15
C VAL A 323 8.25 14.80 1.54
N LEU A 324 9.32 14.85 0.75
CA LEU A 324 10.51 14.03 0.96
C LEU A 324 11.71 14.96 1.15
N THR A 325 12.42 14.79 2.27
CA THR A 325 13.67 15.50 2.53
C THR A 325 14.82 14.52 2.40
N GLY A 326 15.55 14.62 1.29
CA GLY A 326 16.73 13.80 1.00
C GLY A 326 17.95 14.29 1.75
N LYS A 327 18.91 13.39 1.97
CA LYS A 327 20.15 13.66 2.71
C LYS A 327 21.41 13.61 1.83
N GLY A 328 21.29 13.94 0.55
CA GLY A 328 22.45 14.08 -0.33
C GLY A 328 23.24 12.78 -0.51
N GLY A 329 22.56 11.64 -0.61
CA GLY A 329 23.19 10.33 -0.78
C GLY A 329 23.84 9.75 0.48
N GLN A 330 23.63 10.36 1.65
CA GLN A 330 24.14 9.84 2.92
C GLN A 330 23.23 8.73 3.46
N LEU A 331 23.47 7.49 3.02
CA LEU A 331 22.80 6.30 3.52
C LEU A 331 23.71 5.49 4.45
N ARG A 332 23.12 4.76 5.39
CA ARG A 332 23.81 3.88 6.34
C ARG A 332 23.30 2.45 6.21
N ALA A 333 24.21 1.49 6.31
CA ALA A 333 23.87 0.08 6.25
C ALA A 333 22.88 -0.33 7.37
N SER A 334 21.90 -1.16 7.04
CA SER A 334 20.90 -1.68 7.97
C SER A 334 21.26 -3.10 8.39
N SER A 335 21.33 -3.35 9.71
CA SER A 335 21.51 -4.69 10.28
C SER A 335 20.31 -5.61 10.01
N ASP A 336 19.12 -5.03 9.96
CA ASP A 336 17.90 -5.73 9.62
C ASP A 336 17.69 -5.82 8.10
N PRO A 337 17.25 -6.98 7.58
CA PRO A 337 16.89 -7.11 6.17
C PRO A 337 15.77 -6.17 5.74
N LEU A 338 15.88 -5.62 4.53
CA LEU A 338 14.86 -4.80 3.89
C LEU A 338 13.92 -5.69 3.08
N TYR A 339 12.68 -5.85 3.55
CA TYR A 339 11.66 -6.64 2.87
C TYR A 339 10.93 -5.82 1.80
N LEU A 340 10.87 -6.33 0.58
CA LEU A 340 10.34 -5.62 -0.60
C LEU A 340 9.09 -6.27 -1.23
N GLY A 341 8.48 -7.24 -0.56
CA GLY A 341 7.34 -7.99 -1.13
C GLY A 341 7.68 -8.62 -2.49
N ASN A 342 6.89 -8.32 -3.53
CA ASN A 342 7.19 -8.64 -4.93
C ASN A 342 7.37 -7.37 -5.80
N ALA A 343 7.80 -6.26 -5.18
CA ALA A 343 8.01 -4.99 -5.86
C ALA A 343 9.24 -5.05 -6.76
N GLY A 344 8.99 -5.30 -8.04
CA GLY A 344 10.03 -5.56 -9.03
C GLY A 344 10.96 -4.36 -9.21
N THR A 345 10.39 -3.18 -9.43
CA THR A 345 11.17 -1.97 -9.66
C THR A 345 11.90 -1.55 -8.40
N ALA A 346 11.26 -1.67 -7.23
CA ALA A 346 11.91 -1.42 -5.94
C ALA A 346 13.17 -2.27 -5.75
N SER A 347 13.10 -3.58 -6.03
CA SER A 347 14.27 -4.45 -5.85
C SER A 347 15.43 -4.07 -6.78
N ARG A 348 15.16 -3.62 -8.01
CA ARG A 348 16.22 -3.21 -8.94
C ARG A 348 16.86 -1.90 -8.49
N PHE A 349 16.03 -0.90 -8.19
CA PHE A 349 16.49 0.43 -7.77
C PHE A 349 17.26 0.36 -6.45
N LEU A 350 16.72 -0.35 -5.46
CA LEU A 350 17.39 -0.49 -4.16
C LEU A 350 18.66 -1.33 -4.22
N THR A 351 18.79 -2.29 -5.14
CA THR A 351 20.06 -3.03 -5.29
C THR A 351 21.23 -2.09 -5.59
N THR A 352 21.04 -1.08 -6.44
CA THR A 352 22.09 -0.09 -6.69
C THR A 352 22.17 0.95 -5.56
N VAL A 353 21.05 1.46 -5.06
CA VAL A 353 21.04 2.48 -4.00
C VAL A 353 21.69 1.97 -2.71
N VAL A 354 21.48 0.71 -2.34
CA VAL A 354 22.10 0.12 -1.15
C VAL A 354 23.63 0.09 -1.26
N ALA A 355 24.19 -0.05 -2.46
CA ALA A 355 25.64 0.01 -2.65
C ALA A 355 26.25 1.39 -2.34
N LEU A 356 25.42 2.45 -2.29
CA LEU A 356 25.83 3.79 -1.87
C LEU A 356 25.97 3.93 -0.34
N CYS A 357 25.45 2.98 0.44
CA CYS A 357 25.48 3.07 1.89
C CYS A 357 26.93 3.08 2.38
N SER A 358 27.21 3.95 3.36
CA SER A 358 28.40 3.82 4.19
C SER A 358 28.21 2.70 5.21
N PRO A 359 29.28 2.02 5.63
CA PRO A 359 29.23 1.10 6.76
C PRO A 359 28.69 1.82 8.00
N ALA A 360 27.92 1.08 8.80
CA ALA A 360 27.45 1.53 10.11
C ALA A 360 27.82 0.44 11.13
N ASP A 361 26.85 -0.08 11.89
CA ASP A 361 27.08 -1.22 12.79
C ASP A 361 27.35 -2.52 12.02
N VAL A 362 27.00 -2.55 10.73
CA VAL A 362 27.24 -3.66 9.80
C VAL A 362 27.91 -3.16 8.52
N SER A 363 28.68 -4.04 7.87
CA SER A 363 29.40 -3.76 6.62
C SER A 363 28.56 -4.05 5.36
N SER A 364 27.37 -4.63 5.50
CA SER A 364 26.49 -5.00 4.38
C SER A 364 25.03 -4.88 4.78
N THR A 365 24.14 -4.77 3.79
CA THR A 365 22.69 -4.77 3.97
C THR A 365 22.05 -5.87 3.14
N VAL A 366 21.02 -6.51 3.68
CA VAL A 366 20.29 -7.57 2.98
C VAL A 366 18.99 -7.04 2.37
N LEU A 367 18.79 -7.25 1.07
CA LEU A 367 17.51 -7.08 0.38
C LEU A 367 16.79 -8.42 0.24
N THR A 368 15.54 -8.49 0.67
CA THR A 368 14.72 -9.71 0.59
C THR A 368 13.29 -9.40 0.12
N GLY A 369 12.49 -10.44 -0.06
CA GLY A 369 11.09 -10.33 -0.49
C GLY A 369 10.34 -11.63 -0.31
N ASN A 370 9.11 -11.66 -0.84
CA ASN A 370 8.27 -12.86 -0.78
C ASN A 370 8.81 -13.99 -1.68
N ALA A 371 8.20 -15.17 -1.59
CA ALA A 371 8.59 -16.34 -2.38
C ALA A 371 8.62 -16.10 -3.90
N ARG A 372 7.78 -15.19 -4.42
CA ARG A 372 7.79 -14.83 -5.85
C ARG A 372 8.97 -13.93 -6.22
N MET A 373 9.38 -13.02 -5.33
CA MET A 373 10.58 -12.20 -5.52
C MET A 373 11.84 -13.07 -5.53
N GLN A 374 11.89 -14.10 -4.68
CA GLN A 374 13.06 -14.96 -4.53
C GLN A 374 13.39 -15.82 -5.78
N VAL A 375 12.47 -15.88 -6.74
CA VAL A 375 12.69 -16.56 -8.04
C VAL A 375 12.71 -15.57 -9.21
N ARG A 376 12.77 -14.26 -8.94
CA ARG A 376 12.72 -13.22 -9.95
C ARG A 376 14.13 -12.78 -10.36
N PRO A 377 14.49 -12.76 -11.65
CA PRO A 377 15.88 -12.57 -12.09
C PRO A 377 16.39 -11.15 -11.82
N ILE A 378 17.63 -11.05 -11.34
CA ILE A 378 18.37 -9.78 -11.17
C ILE A 378 19.84 -9.87 -11.61
N GLY A 379 20.27 -11.06 -12.06
CA GLY A 379 21.65 -11.41 -12.48
C GLY A 379 22.45 -10.29 -13.14
N PRO A 380 22.02 -9.77 -14.31
CA PRO A 380 22.81 -8.77 -15.04
C PRO A 380 23.11 -7.49 -14.26
N LEU A 381 22.23 -7.06 -13.35
CA LEU A 381 22.48 -5.89 -12.51
C LEU A 381 23.55 -6.18 -11.46
N VAL A 382 23.49 -7.37 -10.84
CA VAL A 382 24.50 -7.80 -9.86
C VAL A 382 25.85 -7.99 -10.53
N ASP A 383 25.88 -8.59 -11.72
CA ASP A 383 27.11 -8.80 -12.49
C ASP A 383 27.78 -7.45 -12.81
N ALA A 384 27.01 -6.42 -13.21
CA ALA A 384 27.52 -5.07 -13.48
C ALA A 384 28.03 -4.33 -12.22
N LEU A 385 27.38 -4.51 -11.07
CA LEU A 385 27.83 -3.90 -9.81
C LEU A 385 29.09 -4.58 -9.27
N ARG A 386 29.18 -5.91 -9.39
CA ARG A 386 30.40 -6.67 -9.04
C ARG A 386 31.59 -6.26 -9.90
N SER A 387 31.39 -6.09 -11.20
CA SER A 387 32.47 -5.59 -12.08
C SER A 387 32.88 -4.15 -11.74
N ASN A 388 32.02 -3.38 -11.08
CA ASN A 388 32.31 -2.01 -10.63
C ASN A 388 32.61 -1.92 -9.12
N GLY A 389 33.25 -2.96 -8.58
CA GLY A 389 33.85 -2.93 -7.25
C GLY A 389 32.89 -3.08 -6.06
N VAL A 390 31.65 -3.50 -6.28
CA VAL A 390 30.68 -3.77 -5.20
C VAL A 390 30.56 -5.27 -4.96
N SER A 391 30.94 -5.74 -3.77
CA SER A 391 30.69 -7.13 -3.38
C SER A 391 29.20 -7.34 -3.11
N ILE A 392 28.65 -8.40 -3.69
CA ILE A 392 27.24 -8.77 -3.56
C ILE A 392 27.17 -10.29 -3.49
N ASP A 393 26.48 -10.86 -2.50
CA ASP A 393 26.24 -12.29 -2.37
C ASP A 393 24.77 -12.64 -2.60
N TYR A 394 24.54 -13.72 -3.34
CA TYR A 394 23.24 -14.37 -3.40
C TYR A 394 23.09 -15.26 -2.17
N LEU A 395 22.03 -15.03 -1.37
CA LEU A 395 21.74 -15.86 -0.20
C LEU A 395 20.81 -17.04 -0.52
N GLY A 396 20.30 -17.10 -1.77
CA GLY A 396 19.49 -18.19 -2.29
C GLY A 396 20.18 -18.91 -3.45
N PRO A 397 19.61 -20.04 -3.93
CA PRO A 397 20.25 -20.90 -4.92
C PRO A 397 20.24 -20.35 -6.36
N GLY A 398 19.63 -19.19 -6.62
CA GLY A 398 19.45 -18.63 -7.97
C GLY A 398 20.01 -17.22 -8.12
N LYS A 399 20.05 -16.71 -9.37
CA LYS A 399 20.41 -15.32 -9.70
C LYS A 399 19.27 -14.32 -9.39
N SER A 400 18.78 -14.36 -8.16
CA SER A 400 17.60 -13.66 -7.64
C SER A 400 17.79 -13.28 -6.17
N LEU A 401 16.92 -12.45 -5.60
CA LEU A 401 16.93 -12.16 -4.16
C LEU A 401 16.74 -13.46 -3.33
N PRO A 402 17.18 -13.50 -2.05
CA PRO A 402 17.77 -12.41 -1.29
C PRO A 402 19.23 -12.10 -1.65
N LEU A 403 19.59 -10.82 -1.59
CA LEU A 403 20.94 -10.33 -1.85
C LEU A 403 21.53 -9.70 -0.60
N ARG A 404 22.77 -10.05 -0.25
CA ARG A 404 23.60 -9.28 0.68
C ARG A 404 24.50 -8.37 -0.14
N ILE A 405 24.44 -7.07 0.09
CA ILE A 405 25.15 -6.06 -0.69
C ILE A 405 26.06 -5.28 0.26
N ASP A 406 27.34 -5.17 -0.08
CA ASP A 406 28.31 -4.42 0.72
C ASP A 406 27.97 -2.92 0.75
N ALA A 407 28.16 -2.32 1.92
CA ALA A 407 28.06 -0.90 2.14
C ALA A 407 29.35 -0.22 1.66
N ALA A 408 29.51 -0.14 0.33
CA ALA A 408 30.75 0.24 -0.32
C ALA A 408 31.05 1.75 -0.29
N GLY A 409 30.08 2.58 0.12
CA GLY A 409 30.14 4.04 -0.02
C GLY A 409 30.13 4.48 -1.49
N GLY A 410 29.38 3.78 -2.33
CA GLY A 410 29.36 3.97 -3.79
C GLY A 410 30.14 2.90 -4.54
N PHE A 411 29.73 2.64 -5.79
CA PHE A 411 30.53 1.83 -6.72
C PHE A 411 31.75 2.62 -7.20
N ALA A 412 32.74 1.93 -7.78
CA ALA A 412 34.05 2.54 -8.05
C ALA A 412 33.97 3.73 -9.01
N GLY A 413 33.22 3.61 -10.10
CA GLY A 413 33.14 4.66 -11.13
C GLY A 413 33.73 4.15 -12.44
N GLY A 414 34.23 5.07 -13.27
CA GLY A 414 34.83 4.75 -14.57
C GLY A 414 33.85 4.06 -15.52
N VAL A 415 34.35 3.13 -16.33
CA VAL A 415 33.54 2.44 -17.34
C VAL A 415 32.71 1.33 -16.69
N ILE A 416 31.39 1.41 -16.86
CA ILE A 416 30.46 0.32 -16.52
C ILE A 416 29.72 -0.12 -17.77
N GLU A 417 29.73 -1.43 -18.02
CA GLU A 417 29.18 -1.99 -19.25
C GLU A 417 27.91 -2.80 -19.00
N LEU A 418 26.92 -2.59 -19.87
CA LEU A 418 25.69 -3.37 -19.89
C LEU A 418 25.33 -3.72 -21.33
N ALA A 419 24.76 -4.90 -21.56
CA ALA A 419 24.26 -5.25 -22.89
C ALA A 419 23.07 -4.36 -23.28
N ALA A 420 22.96 -3.95 -24.54
CA ALA A 420 21.87 -3.09 -25.03
C ALA A 420 20.47 -3.73 -24.90
N THR A 421 20.42 -5.06 -24.77
CA THR A 421 19.18 -5.84 -24.57
C THR A 421 18.75 -5.96 -23.10
N VAL A 422 19.50 -5.38 -22.14
CA VAL A 422 19.15 -5.48 -20.73
C VAL A 422 17.88 -4.70 -20.37
N SER A 423 17.25 -5.13 -19.27
CA SER A 423 16.08 -4.47 -18.69
C SER A 423 16.33 -2.99 -18.43
N SER A 424 15.38 -2.14 -18.84
CA SER A 424 15.42 -0.70 -18.57
C SER A 424 15.53 -0.36 -17.08
N GLN A 425 15.06 -1.25 -16.21
CA GLN A 425 15.15 -1.06 -14.76
C GLN A 425 16.60 -1.12 -14.25
N TYR A 426 17.45 -1.98 -14.84
CA TYR A 426 18.85 -2.12 -14.42
C TYR A 426 19.64 -0.87 -14.80
N VAL A 427 19.53 -0.49 -16.08
CA VAL A 427 20.18 0.69 -16.65
C VAL A 427 19.77 1.96 -15.88
N SER A 428 18.47 2.13 -15.61
CA SER A 428 17.97 3.33 -14.94
C SER A 428 18.40 3.36 -13.46
N SER A 429 18.50 2.20 -12.82
CA SER A 429 18.99 2.08 -11.44
C SER A 429 20.41 2.59 -11.30
N ILE A 430 21.29 2.17 -12.21
CA ILE A 430 22.69 2.62 -12.26
C ILE A 430 22.75 4.11 -12.56
N LEU A 431 22.01 4.59 -13.57
CA LEU A 431 21.99 6.02 -13.91
C LEU A 431 21.65 6.90 -12.70
N MET A 432 20.57 6.59 -11.96
CA MET A 432 20.15 7.41 -10.82
C MET A 432 21.16 7.43 -9.65
N ALA A 433 22.01 6.41 -9.54
CA ALA A 433 23.00 6.28 -8.47
C ALA A 433 24.42 6.68 -8.92
N ALA A 434 24.67 6.79 -10.22
CA ALA A 434 25.97 7.12 -10.80
C ALA A 434 26.59 8.42 -10.30
N PRO A 435 25.84 9.50 -10.05
CA PRO A 435 26.41 10.73 -9.46
C PRO A 435 27.02 10.54 -8.06
N TYR A 436 26.77 9.41 -7.41
CA TYR A 436 27.24 9.07 -6.06
C TYR A 436 28.29 7.95 -6.06
N ALA A 437 28.84 7.61 -7.23
CA ALA A 437 30.02 6.75 -7.33
C ALA A 437 31.27 7.47 -6.81
N LYS A 438 32.35 6.71 -6.57
CA LYS A 438 33.62 7.27 -6.07
C LYS A 438 34.33 8.12 -7.13
N GLU A 439 34.21 7.72 -8.38
CA GLU A 439 34.72 8.43 -9.56
C GLU A 439 33.61 8.65 -10.60
N PRO A 440 33.76 9.62 -11.53
CA PRO A 440 32.83 9.82 -12.64
C PRO A 440 32.53 8.54 -13.41
N VAL A 441 31.27 8.35 -13.81
CA VAL A 441 30.79 7.11 -14.44
C VAL A 441 30.56 7.31 -15.92
N THR A 442 31.15 6.43 -16.73
CA THR A 442 30.87 6.27 -18.16
C THR A 442 30.09 4.97 -18.35
N LEU A 443 28.78 5.06 -18.55
CA LEU A 443 27.91 3.92 -18.79
C LEU A 443 27.89 3.58 -20.29
N ARG A 444 28.40 2.40 -20.64
CA ARG A 444 28.50 1.89 -22.01
C ARG A 444 27.46 0.81 -22.28
N LEU A 445 26.64 1.00 -23.31
CA LEU A 445 25.66 0.01 -23.76
C LEU A 445 26.18 -0.77 -24.96
N VAL A 446 26.55 -2.03 -24.72
CA VAL A 446 27.18 -2.90 -25.72
C VAL A 446 26.12 -3.63 -26.55
N GLY A 447 26.15 -3.47 -27.87
CA GLY A 447 25.25 -4.12 -28.81
C GLY A 447 24.53 -3.14 -29.74
N GLY A 448 23.40 -3.57 -30.32
CA GLY A 448 22.57 -2.74 -31.19
C GLY A 448 21.78 -1.65 -30.45
N LYS A 449 20.75 -1.09 -31.10
CA LYS A 449 19.89 -0.07 -30.47
C LYS A 449 19.26 -0.61 -29.17
N PRO A 450 19.46 0.06 -28.02
CA PRO A 450 18.98 -0.48 -26.75
C PRO A 450 17.46 -0.47 -26.70
N ILE A 451 16.90 -1.60 -26.26
CA ILE A 451 15.44 -1.78 -26.10
C ILE A 451 14.89 -0.80 -25.05
N SER A 452 15.75 -0.38 -24.12
CA SER A 452 15.44 0.50 -23.00
C SER A 452 15.54 2.00 -23.31
N GLN A 453 15.80 2.42 -24.56
CA GLN A 453 16.07 3.83 -24.88
C GLN A 453 15.04 4.84 -24.33
N PRO A 454 13.72 4.65 -24.48
CA PRO A 454 12.76 5.63 -23.95
C PRO A 454 12.82 5.78 -22.42
N TYR A 455 13.21 4.72 -21.72
CA TYR A 455 13.39 4.77 -20.26
C TYR A 455 14.73 5.38 -19.86
N ILE A 456 15.76 5.24 -20.69
CA ILE A 456 17.01 5.97 -20.52
C ILE A 456 16.73 7.47 -20.65
N ASP A 457 16.12 7.89 -21.77
CA ASP A 457 15.78 9.29 -22.03
C ASP A 457 14.94 9.90 -20.92
N MET A 458 13.92 9.16 -20.44
CA MET A 458 13.11 9.54 -19.29
C MET A 458 13.96 9.74 -18.03
N THR A 459 14.85 8.80 -17.72
CA THR A 459 15.68 8.87 -16.51
C THR A 459 16.63 10.06 -16.57
N LEU A 460 17.28 10.28 -17.71
CA LEU A 460 18.19 11.41 -17.94
C LEU A 460 17.47 12.75 -17.84
N ALA A 461 16.28 12.89 -18.45
CA ALA A 461 15.48 14.11 -18.35
C ALA A 461 15.03 14.40 -16.91
N MET A 462 14.68 13.36 -16.15
CA MET A 462 14.37 13.50 -14.73
C MET A 462 15.62 13.91 -13.93
N MET A 463 16.75 13.23 -14.12
CA MET A 463 18.01 13.59 -13.45
C MET A 463 18.41 15.05 -13.71
N LYS A 464 18.24 15.53 -14.94
CA LYS A 464 18.43 16.95 -15.28
C LYS A 464 17.51 17.88 -14.50
N THR A 465 16.25 17.49 -14.29
CA THR A 465 15.28 18.25 -13.47
C THR A 465 15.71 18.30 -12.00
N PHE A 466 16.40 17.27 -11.50
CA PHE A 466 16.97 17.21 -10.16
C PHE A 466 18.38 17.85 -10.06
N GLY A 467 18.84 18.54 -11.11
CA GLY A 467 20.09 19.31 -11.09
C GLY A 467 21.35 18.54 -11.49
N PHE A 468 21.25 17.27 -11.90
CA PHE A 468 22.41 16.52 -12.40
C PHE A 468 22.72 16.87 -13.85
N GLN A 469 23.99 17.05 -14.18
CA GLN A 469 24.46 17.24 -15.55
C GLN A 469 24.90 15.90 -16.15
N MET A 470 24.47 15.63 -17.37
CA MET A 470 24.76 14.37 -18.06
C MET A 470 25.04 14.61 -19.53
N TRP A 471 25.97 13.84 -20.07
CA TRP A 471 26.41 13.92 -21.45
C TRP A 471 26.15 12.59 -22.15
N THR A 472 25.67 12.64 -23.38
CA THR A 472 25.42 11.46 -24.20
C THR A 472 26.19 11.57 -25.50
N ASP A 473 27.08 10.61 -25.77
CA ASP A 473 27.73 10.48 -27.07
C ASP A 473 27.00 9.42 -27.91
N ILE A 474 26.98 9.61 -29.23
CA ILE A 474 26.15 8.87 -30.17
C ILE A 474 26.86 7.62 -30.70
N THR A 475 28.20 7.54 -30.65
CA THR A 475 28.96 6.42 -31.25
C THR A 475 30.35 6.17 -30.64
N PRO A 476 30.60 5.01 -29.97
CA PRO A 476 29.65 4.14 -29.24
C PRO A 476 28.73 4.94 -28.29
N ARG A 477 27.54 4.42 -27.95
CA ARG A 477 26.64 5.13 -27.00
C ARG A 477 27.25 5.14 -25.60
N PHE A 478 27.92 6.23 -25.26
CA PHE A 478 28.40 6.53 -23.93
C PHE A 478 27.42 7.47 -23.23
N ILE A 479 27.19 7.21 -21.96
CA ILE A 479 26.44 8.11 -21.09
C ILE A 479 27.36 8.46 -19.92
N ASP A 480 27.84 9.70 -19.88
CA ASP A 480 28.65 10.21 -18.79
C ASP A 480 27.77 10.90 -17.75
N ALA A 481 27.83 10.40 -16.51
CA ALA A 481 27.07 10.90 -15.37
C ALA A 481 27.99 11.59 -14.37
N GLN A 482 27.79 12.88 -14.14
CA GLN A 482 28.53 13.65 -13.13
C GLN A 482 27.58 14.47 -12.26
N ALA A 483 27.87 14.56 -10.96
CA ALA A 483 27.23 15.55 -10.10
C ALA A 483 27.76 16.94 -10.46
N ALA A 484 26.88 17.94 -10.57
CA ALA A 484 27.30 19.31 -10.83
C ALA A 484 28.09 19.85 -9.63
N VAL A 485 29.41 19.96 -9.76
CA VAL A 485 30.24 20.76 -8.86
C VAL A 485 30.28 22.17 -9.46
N ASN A 486 30.03 23.19 -8.62
CA ASN A 486 29.98 24.59 -9.05
C ASN A 486 31.18 24.98 -9.94
N GLY A 487 30.92 25.28 -11.21
CA GLY A 487 31.79 26.15 -12.02
C GLY A 487 32.75 25.51 -13.02
N ASP A 488 32.90 24.19 -13.10
CA ASP A 488 33.88 23.61 -14.02
C ASP A 488 33.29 23.40 -15.43
N VAL A 489 33.84 24.15 -16.39
CA VAL A 489 33.73 23.89 -17.83
C VAL A 489 34.75 22.80 -18.16
N LEU A 490 34.29 21.58 -18.41
CA LEU A 490 35.12 20.48 -18.92
C LEU A 490 35.12 20.44 -20.46
N PRO A 491 36.19 19.90 -21.08
CA PRO A 491 36.67 20.34 -22.40
C PRO A 491 35.72 19.96 -23.53
N THR A 492 35.52 20.92 -24.43
CA THR A 492 34.84 20.70 -25.70
C THR A 492 35.55 19.63 -26.51
N SER A 493 34.78 18.74 -27.11
CA SER A 493 35.22 17.62 -27.95
C SER A 493 35.96 18.09 -29.21
N THR A 494 37.22 18.44 -29.06
CA THR A 494 38.22 18.50 -30.12
C THR A 494 39.56 18.32 -29.43
N ASP A 495 40.02 17.08 -29.30
CA ASP A 495 41.43 16.70 -29.41
C ASP A 495 41.56 15.18 -29.24
N GLN A 496 41.66 14.49 -30.37
CA GLN A 496 42.23 13.15 -30.46
C GLN A 496 43.75 13.25 -30.59
N PRO A 497 44.50 12.28 -30.07
CA PRO A 497 45.63 11.71 -30.79
C PRO A 497 45.24 10.42 -31.52
#